data_AF-A0AAV4CM06-F1
#
_entry.id   AF-A0AAV4CM06-F1
#
_cell.length_a   1.000
_cell.length_b   1.000
_cell.length_c   1.000
_cell.angle_alpha   90.00
_cell.angle_beta   90.00
_cell.angle_gamma   90.00
#
_symmetry.space_group_name_H-M   'P 1'
#
loop_
_entity.id
_entity.type
_entity.pdbx_description
1 polymer ?
#
loop_
_entity_poly.entity_id
_entity_poly.type
_entity_poly.pdbx_seq_one_letter_code
_entity_poly.pdbx_strand_id
1 'polypeptide(L)'
;MCTLTICNILICQFCRLGDNSDLEGTQDPEEVAAAIEDAIFEEFNNTEIKYKNRVRSRIANLKDARNPQLRQNVLIGLISASQIASMSAEEMASNEMKQLREKLTKEAIDDHQMAKTGGTPTDLFKCGKCRQNNCTYNQVQTRSADEPMTTFVL
;
A
#
# COMPACT_ATOMS: atom_id res chain seq x y z
N MET A 1 -20.74 10.08 -27.52
CA MET A 1 -19.51 10.62 -28.17
C MET A 1 -18.31 10.81 -27.24
N CYS A 2 -18.41 10.66 -25.90
CA CYS A 2 -17.27 10.85 -24.98
C CYS A 2 -16.60 9.56 -24.43
N THR A 3 -17.09 8.37 -24.78
CA THR A 3 -16.55 7.07 -24.29
C THR A 3 -15.38 6.59 -25.16
N LEU A 4 -15.56 6.57 -26.48
CA LEU A 4 -14.54 6.17 -27.48
C LEU A 4 -13.20 6.94 -27.43
N THR A 5 -13.18 8.19 -26.98
CA THR A 5 -11.95 9.00 -26.89
C THR A 5 -11.06 8.59 -25.73
N ILE A 6 -11.64 8.11 -24.63
CA ILE A 6 -10.89 7.66 -23.46
C ILE A 6 -10.33 6.25 -23.70
N CYS A 7 -11.13 5.39 -24.34
CA CYS A 7 -10.70 4.08 -24.83
C CYS A 7 -9.49 4.20 -25.77
N ASN A 8 -9.54 5.12 -26.74
CA ASN A 8 -8.43 5.40 -27.65
C ASN A 8 -7.14 5.87 -26.95
N ILE A 9 -7.24 6.61 -25.84
CA ILE A 9 -6.06 7.02 -25.05
C ILE A 9 -5.46 5.83 -24.30
N LEU A 10 -6.31 4.93 -23.80
CA LEU A 10 -5.90 3.69 -23.12
C LEU A 10 -5.18 2.76 -24.12
N ILE A 11 -5.78 2.57 -25.30
CA ILE A 11 -5.26 1.80 -26.44
C ILE A 11 -3.92 2.35 -26.95
N CYS A 12 -3.83 3.66 -27.19
CA CYS A 12 -2.61 4.28 -27.73
C CYS A 12 -1.42 4.17 -26.75
N GLN A 13 -1.69 4.02 -25.45
CA GLN A 13 -0.66 3.86 -24.43
C GLN A 13 -0.17 2.40 -24.30
N PHE A 14 -1.03 1.41 -24.58
CA PHE A 14 -0.65 0.00 -24.69
C PHE A 14 0.34 -0.20 -25.83
N CYS A 15 0.07 0.36 -27.01
CA CYS A 15 0.91 0.21 -28.21
C CYS A 15 2.22 0.99 -28.18
N ARG A 16 2.33 2.13 -27.46
CA ARG A 16 3.54 2.99 -27.49
C ARG A 16 4.66 2.59 -26.51
N LEU A 17 4.44 1.64 -25.61
CA LEU A 17 5.34 1.35 -24.46
C LEU A 17 6.03 -0.02 -24.53
N GLY A 18 6.12 -0.66 -25.70
CA GLY A 18 6.90 -1.89 -25.79
C GLY A 18 6.95 -2.52 -27.16
N ASP A 19 7.90 -2.09 -27.98
CA ASP A 19 8.64 -2.99 -28.85
C ASP A 19 9.38 -4.01 -27.97
N ASN A 20 8.72 -5.09 -27.55
CA ASN A 20 9.42 -6.27 -27.03
C ASN A 20 8.60 -7.52 -27.35
N SER A 21 8.85 -8.00 -28.57
CA SER A 21 8.91 -9.40 -29.01
C SER A 21 7.70 -10.29 -28.72
N ASP A 22 6.93 -10.54 -29.78
CA ASP A 22 6.59 -11.89 -30.24
C ASP A 22 6.40 -12.94 -29.15
N LEU A 23 5.27 -12.90 -28.45
CA LEU A 23 4.79 -14.03 -27.67
C LEU A 23 3.52 -14.55 -28.34
N GLU A 24 3.63 -15.70 -29.01
CA GLU A 24 2.48 -16.46 -29.52
C GLU A 24 1.48 -16.71 -28.38
N GLY A 25 0.30 -16.07 -28.44
CA GLY A 25 -0.79 -16.24 -27.47
C GLY A 25 -1.26 -14.97 -26.77
N THR A 26 -0.76 -13.78 -27.11
CA THR A 26 -1.28 -12.52 -26.56
C THR A 26 -2.61 -12.13 -27.20
N GLN A 27 -3.57 -11.72 -26.39
CA GLN A 27 -4.81 -11.10 -26.86
C GLN A 27 -4.53 -9.74 -27.49
N ASP A 28 -5.37 -9.33 -28.44
CA ASP A 28 -5.24 -8.02 -29.07
C ASP A 28 -5.39 -6.91 -28.01
N PRO A 29 -4.41 -6.00 -27.89
CA PRO A 29 -4.40 -4.98 -26.85
C PRO A 29 -5.61 -4.04 -26.97
N GLU A 30 -6.17 -3.90 -28.18
CA GLU A 30 -7.37 -3.10 -28.44
C GLU A 30 -8.62 -3.76 -27.84
N GLU A 31 -8.78 -5.06 -28.03
CA GLU A 31 -9.92 -5.81 -27.48
C GLU A 31 -9.89 -5.85 -25.96
N VAL A 32 -8.70 -6.06 -25.38
CA VAL A 32 -8.52 -6.07 -23.93
C VAL A 32 -8.83 -4.69 -23.33
N ALA A 33 -8.39 -3.61 -23.99
CA ALA A 33 -8.68 -2.25 -23.54
C ALA A 33 -10.17 -1.92 -23.60
N ALA A 34 -10.88 -2.35 -24.65
CA ALA A 34 -12.33 -2.18 -24.77
C ALA A 34 -13.06 -2.95 -23.66
N ALA A 35 -12.70 -4.22 -23.42
CA ALA A 35 -13.29 -5.03 -22.36
C ALA A 35 -13.08 -4.43 -20.96
N ILE A 36 -11.94 -3.78 -20.70
CA ILE A 36 -11.68 -3.08 -19.43
C ILE A 36 -12.55 -1.83 -19.31
N GLU A 37 -12.73 -1.07 -20.40
CA GLU A 37 -13.63 0.10 -20.39
C GLU A 37 -15.06 -0.33 -20.06
N ASP A 38 -15.56 -1.36 -20.75
CA ASP A 38 -16.91 -1.87 -20.58
C ASP A 38 -17.14 -2.34 -19.14
N ALA A 39 -16.19 -3.10 -18.57
CA ALA A 39 -16.28 -3.54 -17.17
C ALA A 39 -16.30 -2.37 -16.16
N ILE A 40 -15.53 -1.30 -16.41
CA ILE A 40 -15.57 -0.09 -15.57
C ILE A 40 -16.91 0.65 -15.77
N PHE A 41 -17.43 0.69 -16.99
CA PHE A 41 -18.70 1.34 -17.27
C PHE A 41 -19.87 0.62 -16.60
N GLU A 42 -19.89 -0.71 -16.60
CA GLU A 42 -20.89 -1.53 -15.89
C GLU A 42 -20.92 -1.25 -14.37
N GLU A 43 -19.75 -1.03 -13.75
CA GLU A 43 -19.65 -0.74 -12.31
C GLU A 43 -20.25 0.63 -11.95
N PHE A 44 -20.00 1.66 -12.76
CA PHE A 44 -20.38 3.04 -12.43
C PHE A 44 -21.70 3.48 -13.07
N ASN A 45 -22.12 2.88 -14.18
CA ASN A 45 -23.29 3.23 -15.01
C ASN A 45 -23.44 4.73 -15.32
N ASN A 46 -22.34 5.49 -15.20
CA ASN A 46 -22.32 6.94 -15.33
C ASN A 46 -20.90 7.41 -15.68
N THR A 47 -20.79 8.48 -16.47
CA THR A 47 -19.52 9.05 -16.97
C THR A 47 -18.97 10.19 -16.12
N GLU A 48 -19.33 10.17 -14.83
CA GLU A 48 -18.93 11.16 -13.83
C GLU A 48 -17.42 11.15 -13.52
N ILE A 49 -16.99 12.07 -12.67
CA ILE A 49 -15.60 12.24 -12.23
C ILE A 49 -15.02 10.92 -11.68
N LYS A 50 -15.82 10.10 -11.00
CA LYS A 50 -15.41 8.80 -10.45
C LYS A 50 -14.96 7.81 -11.53
N TYR A 51 -15.72 7.71 -12.62
CA TYR A 51 -15.38 6.89 -13.79
C TYR A 51 -14.03 7.32 -14.39
N LYS A 52 -13.87 8.62 -14.66
CA LYS A 52 -12.62 9.16 -15.24
C LYS A 52 -11.42 8.94 -14.32
N ASN A 53 -11.58 9.04 -13.01
CA ASN A 53 -10.52 8.79 -12.05
C ASN A 53 -10.12 7.31 -12.00
N ARG A 54 -11.10 6.40 -12.09
CA ARG A 54 -10.84 4.95 -12.17
C ARG A 54 -10.00 4.63 -13.40
N VAL A 55 -10.41 5.13 -14.57
CA VAL A 55 -9.68 4.91 -15.83
C VAL A 55 -8.25 5.46 -15.76
N ARG A 56 -8.06 6.70 -15.27
CA ARG A 56 -6.71 7.28 -15.09
C ARG A 56 -5.83 6.46 -14.14
N SER A 57 -6.40 5.95 -13.06
CA SER A 57 -5.69 5.08 -12.12
C SER A 57 -5.23 3.79 -12.80
N ARG A 58 -6.08 3.15 -13.62
CA ARG A 58 -5.70 1.94 -14.38
C ARG A 58 -4.59 2.21 -15.38
N ILE A 59 -4.68 3.32 -16.11
CA ILE A 59 -3.61 3.73 -17.04
C ILE A 59 -2.28 3.91 -16.29
N ALA A 60 -2.30 4.57 -15.13
CA ALA A 60 -1.07 4.81 -14.35
C ALA A 60 -0.43 3.50 -13.85
N ASN A 61 -1.23 2.55 -13.38
CA ASN A 61 -0.74 1.25 -12.91
C ASN A 61 -0.20 0.38 -14.06
N LEU A 62 -0.90 0.35 -15.21
CA LEU A 62 -0.46 -0.41 -16.39
C LEU A 62 0.78 0.20 -17.07
N LYS A 63 1.01 1.50 -16.87
CA LYS A 63 2.19 2.23 -17.35
C LYS A 63 3.40 2.09 -16.42
N ASP A 64 3.26 1.51 -15.23
CA ASP A 64 4.37 1.48 -14.27
C ASP A 64 5.54 0.63 -14.80
N ALA A 65 6.64 1.30 -15.14
CA ALA A 65 7.86 0.66 -15.63
C ALA A 65 8.49 -0.27 -14.58
N ARG A 66 8.16 -0.09 -13.30
CA ARG A 66 8.64 -0.95 -12.21
C ARG A 66 7.88 -2.28 -12.12
N ASN A 67 6.75 -2.42 -12.80
CA ASN A 67 5.94 -3.64 -12.80
C ASN A 67 5.44 -4.04 -14.20
N PRO A 68 6.34 -4.43 -15.12
CA PRO A 68 5.94 -4.86 -16.47
C PRO A 68 5.13 -6.16 -16.46
N GLN A 69 5.27 -6.98 -15.41
CA GLN A 69 4.57 -8.25 -15.24
C GLN A 69 3.04 -8.08 -15.18
N LEU A 70 2.55 -7.00 -14.55
CA LEU A 70 1.11 -6.73 -14.51
C LEU A 70 0.51 -6.59 -15.91
N ARG A 71 1.18 -5.83 -16.79
CA ARG A 71 0.75 -5.65 -18.18
C ARG A 71 0.78 -6.97 -18.94
N GLN A 72 1.84 -7.76 -18.76
CA GLN A 72 1.97 -9.06 -19.41
C GLN A 72 0.88 -10.05 -18.98
N ASN A 73 0.57 -10.11 -17.68
CA ASN A 73 -0.49 -10.97 -17.15
C ASN A 73 -1.88 -10.61 -17.67
N VAL A 74 -2.11 -9.33 -17.95
CA VAL A 74 -3.37 -8.84 -18.56
C VAL A 74 -3.43 -9.23 -20.03
N LEU A 75 -2.34 -9.07 -20.79
CA LEU A 75 -2.28 -9.43 -22.22
C LEU A 75 -2.35 -10.95 -22.48
N ILE A 76 -1.85 -11.76 -21.53
CA ILE A 76 -1.95 -13.23 -21.58
C ILE A 76 -3.33 -13.72 -21.10
N GLY A 77 -4.15 -12.85 -20.49
CA GLY A 77 -5.46 -13.21 -19.95
C GLY A 77 -5.42 -13.92 -18.59
N LEU A 78 -4.28 -13.92 -17.89
CA LEU A 78 -4.17 -14.41 -16.51
C LEU A 78 -5.05 -13.56 -15.56
N ILE A 79 -5.12 -12.26 -15.82
CA ILE A 79 -5.99 -11.32 -15.13
C ILE A 79 -7.10 -10.90 -16.10
N SER A 80 -8.35 -11.17 -15.72
CA SER A 80 -9.49 -10.79 -16.54
C SER A 80 -9.77 -9.28 -16.51
N ALA A 81 -10.42 -8.77 -17.56
CA ALA A 81 -10.80 -7.36 -17.66
C ALA A 81 -11.74 -6.90 -16.52
N SER A 82 -12.62 -7.78 -16.05
CA SER A 82 -13.49 -7.51 -14.90
C SER A 82 -12.71 -7.43 -13.58
N GLN A 83 -11.76 -8.34 -13.38
CA GLN A 83 -10.88 -8.32 -12.20
C GLN A 83 -10.06 -7.04 -12.17
N ILE A 84 -9.40 -6.65 -13.27
CA ILE A 84 -8.61 -5.42 -13.26
C ILE A 84 -9.49 -4.19 -13.06
N ALA A 85 -10.73 -4.18 -13.56
CA ALA A 85 -11.68 -3.09 -13.31
C ALA A 85 -12.00 -2.93 -11.82
N SER A 86 -12.22 -4.02 -11.08
CA SER A 86 -12.59 -3.97 -9.65
C SER A 86 -11.40 -3.88 -8.69
N MET A 87 -10.23 -4.45 -9.03
CA MET A 87 -9.07 -4.60 -8.13
C MET A 87 -8.57 -3.28 -7.54
N SER A 88 -8.05 -3.30 -6.31
CA SER A 88 -7.51 -2.10 -5.68
C SER A 88 -6.14 -1.70 -6.26
N ALA A 89 -5.73 -0.44 -6.07
CA ALA A 89 -4.40 0.01 -6.49
C ALA A 89 -3.26 -0.70 -5.73
N GLU A 90 -3.56 -1.21 -4.54
CA GLU A 90 -2.63 -1.98 -3.72
C GLU A 90 -2.49 -3.41 -4.27
N GLU A 91 -3.59 -4.01 -4.69
CA GLU A 91 -3.63 -5.33 -5.33
C GLU A 91 -3.00 -5.36 -6.73
N MET A 92 -2.85 -4.21 -7.41
CA MET A 92 -2.15 -4.13 -8.70
C MET A 92 -0.63 -3.91 -8.56
N ALA A 93 -0.12 -3.66 -7.35
CA ALA A 93 1.31 -3.47 -7.14
C ALA A 93 2.10 -4.79 -7.33
N SER A 94 3.41 -4.68 -7.58
CA SER A 94 4.31 -5.85 -7.65
C SER A 94 4.21 -6.67 -6.36
N ASN A 95 4.32 -8.00 -6.46
CA ASN A 95 4.28 -8.91 -5.32
C ASN A 95 5.33 -8.55 -4.26
N GLU A 96 6.53 -8.11 -4.67
CA GLU A 96 7.57 -7.66 -3.75
C GLU A 96 7.14 -6.41 -2.96
N MET A 97 6.53 -5.44 -3.65
CA MET A 97 6.04 -4.21 -3.03
C MET A 97 4.85 -4.47 -2.11
N LYS A 98 3.98 -5.43 -2.45
CA LYS A 98 2.89 -5.87 -1.57
C LYS A 98 3.42 -6.46 -0.28
N GLN A 99 4.33 -7.43 -0.40
CA GLN A 99 4.96 -8.08 0.77
C GLN A 99 5.70 -7.07 1.64
N LEU A 100 6.42 -6.11 1.02
CA LEU A 100 7.09 -5.05 1.77
C LEU A 100 6.08 -4.17 2.52
N ARG A 101 4.98 -3.76 1.89
CA ARG A 101 3.94 -2.96 2.56
C ARG A 101 3.31 -3.73 3.70
N GLU A 102 2.92 -4.99 3.49
CA GLU A 102 2.33 -5.85 4.51
C GLU A 102 3.28 -6.03 5.71
N LYS A 103 4.58 -6.19 5.44
CA LYS A 103 5.58 -6.27 6.49
C LYS A 103 5.68 -4.97 7.28
N LEU A 104 5.78 -3.83 6.60
CA LEU A 104 5.89 -2.53 7.24
C LEU A 104 4.63 -2.14 8.02
N THR A 105 3.44 -2.44 7.50
CA THR A 105 2.19 -2.18 8.21
C THR A 105 2.07 -3.04 9.45
N LYS A 106 2.46 -4.33 9.36
CA LYS A 106 2.51 -5.21 10.52
C LYS A 106 3.48 -4.71 11.58
N GLU A 107 4.71 -4.37 11.19
CA GLU A 107 5.72 -3.81 12.10
C GLU A 107 5.23 -2.52 12.76
N ALA A 108 4.60 -1.61 12.01
CA ALA A 108 4.04 -0.38 12.57
C ALA A 108 2.90 -0.63 13.57
N ILE A 109 2.05 -1.62 13.32
CA ILE A 109 1.00 -2.03 14.26
C ILE A 109 1.62 -2.61 15.53
N ASP A 110 2.59 -3.52 15.38
CA ASP A 110 3.27 -4.15 16.50
C ASP A 110 4.00 -3.10 17.37
N ASP A 111 4.73 -2.18 16.75
CA ASP A 111 5.40 -1.06 17.42
C ASP A 111 4.43 -0.13 18.15
N HIS A 112 3.23 0.08 17.60
CA HIS A 112 2.20 0.90 18.23
C HIS A 112 1.52 0.19 19.41
N GLN A 113 1.37 -1.14 19.33
CA GLN A 113 0.81 -1.95 20.41
C GLN A 113 1.80 -2.18 21.55
N MET A 114 3.11 -2.05 21.31
CA MET A 114 4.11 -2.10 22.36
C MET A 114 3.96 -0.89 23.30
N ALA A 115 3.31 -1.13 24.45
CA ALA A 115 3.27 -0.18 25.54
C ALA A 115 4.70 0.09 26.04
N LYS A 116 5.29 1.21 25.61
CA LYS A 116 6.57 1.69 26.15
C LYS A 116 6.33 2.09 27.59
N THR A 117 6.81 1.28 28.53
CA THR A 117 6.84 1.65 29.95
C THR A 117 7.70 2.89 30.09
N GLY A 118 7.08 4.01 30.47
CA GLY A 118 7.80 5.27 30.70
C GLY A 118 8.76 5.15 31.87
N GLY A 119 10.00 5.59 31.67
CA GLY A 119 11.05 5.61 32.69
C GLY A 119 12.30 4.86 32.26
N THR A 120 13.41 5.11 32.96
CA THR A 120 14.67 4.41 32.72
C THR A 120 14.69 3.12 33.52
N PRO A 121 14.77 1.93 32.88
CA PRO A 121 14.87 0.66 33.58
C PRO A 121 16.23 0.54 34.26
N THR A 122 16.22 0.08 35.50
CA THR A 122 17.42 -0.09 36.32
C THR A 122 17.33 -1.30 37.21
N ASP A 123 18.47 -1.97 37.37
CA ASP A 123 18.61 -3.14 38.24
C ASP A 123 19.19 -2.79 39.63
N LEU A 124 19.31 -1.48 39.94
CA LEU A 124 19.92 -0.98 41.18
C LEU A 124 19.05 -1.21 42.42
N PHE A 125 17.74 -1.36 42.25
CA PHE A 125 16.79 -1.47 43.34
C PHE A 125 16.03 -2.79 43.26
N LYS A 126 15.80 -3.42 44.42
CA LYS A 126 15.03 -4.66 44.53
C LYS A 126 13.65 -4.36 45.09
N CYS A 127 12.60 -4.75 44.36
CA CYS A 127 11.22 -4.50 44.80
C CYS A 127 10.88 -5.33 46.06
N GLY A 128 10.33 -4.67 47.08
CA GLY A 128 9.94 -5.33 48.33
C GLY A 128 8.77 -6.32 48.20
N LYS A 129 7.91 -6.15 47.19
CA LYS A 129 6.73 -7.01 46.96
C LYS A 129 7.06 -8.25 46.13
N CYS A 130 7.67 -8.05 44.95
CA CYS A 130 7.95 -9.16 44.01
C CYS A 130 9.38 -9.70 44.10
N ARG A 131 10.29 -9.05 44.83
CA ARG A 131 11.72 -9.42 44.96
C ARG A 131 12.50 -9.49 43.64
N GLN A 132 11.95 -8.92 42.56
CA GLN A 132 12.66 -8.74 41.29
C GLN A 132 13.40 -7.40 41.29
N ASN A 133 14.44 -7.30 40.46
CA ASN A 133 15.28 -6.11 40.33
C ASN A 133 14.86 -5.21 39.15
N ASN A 134 13.84 -5.58 38.37
CA ASN A 134 13.34 -4.80 37.23
C ASN A 134 12.50 -3.59 37.70
N CYS A 135 13.17 -2.56 38.21
CA CYS A 135 12.56 -1.31 38.66
C CYS A 135 12.80 -0.18 37.66
N THR A 136 11.87 0.76 37.57
CA THR A 136 12.02 1.97 36.74
C THR A 136 12.21 3.18 37.62
N TYR A 137 13.22 4.02 37.34
CA TYR A 137 13.41 5.27 38.08
C TYR A 137 13.10 6.49 37.22
N ASN A 138 12.54 7.52 37.84
CA ASN A 138 12.32 8.83 37.26
C ASN A 138 12.73 9.90 38.28
N GLN A 139 13.49 10.91 37.83
CA GLN A 139 13.93 11.99 38.70
C GLN A 139 13.09 13.23 38.44
N VAL A 140 12.42 13.74 39.47
CA VAL A 140 11.52 14.88 39.37
C VAL A 140 11.82 15.86 40.51
N GLN A 141 11.88 17.15 40.18
CA GLN A 141 11.98 18.20 41.19
C GLN A 141 10.59 18.48 41.76
N THR A 142 10.28 17.87 42.90
CA THR A 142 8.97 18.01 43.57
C THR A 142 8.95 19.07 44.67
N ARG A 143 10.09 19.71 44.94
CA ARG A 143 10.28 20.71 46.00
C ARG A 143 11.00 21.95 45.47
N SER A 144 11.12 22.97 46.31
CA SER A 144 11.77 24.26 46.00
C SER A 144 13.15 24.09 45.33
N ALA A 145 13.60 25.11 44.61
CA ALA A 145 14.86 25.09 43.87
C ALA A 145 16.11 24.79 44.74
N ASP A 146 16.03 25.06 46.04
CA ASP A 146 17.11 24.81 47.00
C ASP A 146 17.22 23.34 47.43
N GLU A 147 16.23 22.49 47.11
CA GLU A 147 16.29 21.06 47.42
C GLU A 147 16.75 20.23 46.22
N PRO A 148 17.57 19.19 46.45
CA PRO A 148 18.04 18.31 45.39
C PRO A 148 16.87 17.54 44.76
N MET A 149 17.04 17.15 43.50
CA MET A 149 16.02 16.40 42.76
C MET A 149 15.66 15.08 43.47
N THR A 150 14.37 14.77 43.54
CA THR A 150 13.89 13.53 44.17
C THR A 150 13.81 12.41 43.13
N THR A 151 14.33 11.22 43.48
CA THR A 151 14.26 10.04 42.61
C THR A 151 13.07 9.17 43.01
N PHE A 152 12.12 8.98 42.11
CA PHE A 152 10.99 8.06 42.26
C PHE A 152 11.35 6.72 41.62
N VAL A 153 11.15 5.63 42.36
CA VAL A 153 11.37 4.26 41.88
C VAL A 153 10.03 3.53 41.87
N LEU A 154 9.64 2.99 40.72
CA LEU A 154 8.46 2.17 40.50
C LEU A 154 8.84 0.70 40.29
#